data_AF-A0A920NUL7-F1
#
_entry.id   AF-A0A920NUL7-F1
#
_cell.length_a   1.000
_cell.length_b   1.000
_cell.length_c   1.000
_cell.angle_alpha   90.00
_cell.angle_beta   90.00
_cell.angle_gamma   90.00
#
_symmetry.space_group_name_H-M   'P 1'
#
loop_
_entity.id
_entity.type
_entity.pdbx_description
1 polymer ?
#
loop_
_entity_poly.entity_id
_entity_poly.type
_entity_poly.pdbx_seq_one_letter_code
_entity_poly.pdbx_strand_id
1 'polypeptide(L)'
;MHESVCRFANALKERGVKKGDRVCIYMPMIPEAAYAMLACARIGAIHSVVFGGFSPESLKDRILDSDCQTVITADEGLRGAKKIPLKQNVDEALMIAQMSTQCL
;
A
#
# COMPACT_ATOMS: atom_id res chain seq x y z
N MET A 1 13.68 10.43 9.45
CA MET A 1 12.67 9.39 9.78
C MET A 1 11.39 9.98 10.39
N HIS A 2 11.43 10.65 11.56
CA HIS A 2 10.21 11.23 12.18
C HIS A 2 9.46 12.22 11.26
N GLU A 3 10.18 13.12 10.59
CA GLU A 3 9.59 14.10 9.67
C GLU A 3 8.87 13.44 8.49
N SER A 4 9.51 12.46 7.83
CA SER A 4 8.92 11.70 6.71
C SER A 4 7.63 11.00 7.13
N VAL A 5 7.61 10.37 8.31
CA VAL A 5 6.41 9.74 8.88
C VAL A 5 5.30 10.76 9.11
N CYS A 6 5.62 11.94 9.66
CA CYS A 6 4.63 12.98 9.90
C CYS A 6 4.03 13.51 8.60
N ARG A 7 4.87 13.79 7.60
CA ARG A 7 4.42 14.26 6.28
C ARG A 7 3.52 13.24 5.61
N PHE A 8 3.92 11.97 5.62
CA PHE A 8 3.15 10.92 4.98
C PHE A 8 1.82 10.64 5.70
N ALA A 9 1.82 10.67 7.04
CA ALA A 9 0.59 10.58 7.84
C ALA A 9 -0.40 11.73 7.54
N ASN A 10 0.10 12.95 7.31
CA ASN A 10 -0.76 14.06 6.90
C ASN A 10 -1.34 13.84 5.51
N ALA A 11 -0.54 13.38 4.54
CA ALA A 11 -1.01 13.06 3.20
C ALA A 11 -2.07 11.95 3.19
N LEU A 12 -1.96 10.94 4.06
CA LEU A 12 -2.99 9.90 4.22
C LEU A 12 -4.31 10.47 4.76
N LYS A 13 -4.25 11.34 5.78
CA LYS A 13 -5.45 12.01 6.31
C LYS A 13 -6.13 12.92 5.28
N GLU A 14 -5.35 13.69 4.51
CA GLU A 14 -5.88 14.56 3.44
C GLU A 14 -6.61 13.75 2.35
N ARG A 15 -6.19 12.50 2.14
CA ARG A 15 -6.84 11.55 1.23
C ARG A 15 -7.98 10.75 1.87
N GLY A 16 -8.35 11.10 3.10
CA GLY A 16 -9.54 10.57 3.76
C GLY A 16 -9.32 9.32 4.61
N VAL A 17 -8.06 8.85 4.78
CA VAL A 17 -7.76 7.72 5.68
C VAL A 17 -8.01 8.12 7.13
N LYS A 18 -8.82 7.33 7.83
CA LYS A 18 -9.25 7.53 9.21
C LYS A 18 -8.75 6.40 10.11
N LYS A 19 -8.90 6.61 11.41
CA LYS A 19 -8.65 5.59 12.42
C LYS A 19 -9.57 4.38 12.18
N GLY A 20 -9.00 3.19 12.16
CA GLY A 20 -9.70 1.94 11.89
C GLY A 20 -9.74 1.54 10.42
N ASP A 21 -9.44 2.46 9.49
CA ASP A 21 -9.37 2.12 8.07
C ASP A 21 -8.19 1.19 7.80
N ARG A 22 -8.37 0.32 6.80
CA ARG A 22 -7.38 -0.67 6.41
C ARG A 22 -6.64 -0.21 5.16
N VAL A 23 -5.31 -0.15 5.28
CA VAL A 23 -4.39 0.34 4.26
C VAL A 23 -3.47 -0.80 3.85
N CYS A 24 -3.59 -1.26 2.61
CA CYS A 24 -2.69 -2.23 2.03
C CYS A 24 -1.36 -1.56 1.66
N ILE A 25 -0.23 -2.18 1.99
CA ILE A 25 1.11 -1.70 1.62
C ILE A 25 1.75 -2.76 0.72
N TYR A 26 1.90 -2.43 -0.56
CA TYR A 26 2.51 -3.29 -1.58
C TYR A 26 3.74 -2.58 -2.16
N MET A 27 4.86 -2.64 -1.43
CA MET A 27 6.08 -1.89 -1.75
C MET A 27 7.33 -2.78 -1.78
N PRO A 28 8.42 -2.32 -2.42
CA PRO A 28 9.70 -3.01 -2.36
C PRO A 28 10.40 -2.76 -1.02
N MET A 29 11.56 -3.39 -0.82
CA MET A 29 12.37 -3.22 0.39
C MET A 29 13.12 -1.87 0.38
N ILE A 30 12.36 -0.78 0.57
CA ILE A 30 12.87 0.60 0.62
C ILE A 30 12.43 1.30 1.93
N PRO A 31 13.13 2.36 2.38
CA PRO A 31 12.80 3.07 3.62
C PRO A 31 11.37 3.60 3.68
N GLU A 32 10.78 3.96 2.55
CA GLU A 32 9.41 4.46 2.40
C GLU A 32 8.38 3.44 2.88
N ALA A 33 8.67 2.13 2.77
CA ALA A 33 7.82 1.09 3.35
C ALA A 33 7.71 1.21 4.87
N ALA A 34 8.82 1.50 5.55
CA ALA A 34 8.80 1.77 6.99
C ALA A 34 8.05 3.07 7.31
N TYR A 35 8.18 4.11 6.47
CA TYR A 35 7.46 5.36 6.67
C TYR A 35 5.95 5.15 6.53
N ALA A 36 5.50 4.35 5.55
CA ALA A 36 4.10 4.00 5.34
C ALA A 36 3.51 3.23 6.53
N MET A 37 4.21 2.20 7.02
CA MET A 37 3.76 1.42 8.18
C MET A 37 3.61 2.31 9.42
N LEU A 38 4.62 3.14 9.71
CA LEU A 38 4.61 4.03 10.87
C LEU A 38 3.59 5.17 10.72
N ALA A 39 3.35 5.66 9.50
CA ALA A 39 2.34 6.67 9.23
C ALA A 39 0.93 6.13 9.47
N CYS A 40 0.64 4.89 9.01
CA CYS A 40 -0.62 4.21 9.28
C CYS A 40 -0.83 4.05 10.80
N ALA A 41 0.19 3.53 11.51
CA ALA A 41 0.14 3.39 12.96
C ALA A 41 -0.09 4.74 13.68
N ARG A 42 0.55 5.83 13.21
CA ARG A 42 0.40 7.17 13.77
C ARG A 42 -1.02 7.72 13.70
N ILE A 43 -1.76 7.44 12.63
CA ILE A 43 -3.15 7.91 12.45
C ILE A 43 -4.19 6.90 12.94
N GLY A 44 -3.75 5.75 13.47
CA GLY A 44 -4.62 4.68 13.95
C GLY A 44 -5.26 3.86 12.81
N ALA A 45 -4.69 3.90 11.61
CA ALA A 45 -5.06 3.01 10.52
C ALA A 45 -4.35 1.65 10.67
N ILE A 46 -4.98 0.60 10.17
CA ILE A 46 -4.46 -0.77 10.22
C ILE A 46 -3.74 -1.03 8.91
N HIS A 47 -2.42 -1.26 8.96
CA HIS A 47 -1.63 -1.55 7.77
C HIS A 47 -1.59 -3.06 7.51
N SER A 48 -1.94 -3.46 6.28
CA SER A 48 -1.82 -4.84 5.79
C SER A 48 -0.66 -4.90 4.80
N VAL A 49 0.47 -5.45 5.22
CA VAL A 49 1.69 -5.49 4.41
C VAL A 49 1.67 -6.71 3.50
N VAL A 50 1.73 -6.48 2.20
CA VAL A 50 1.76 -7.52 1.17
C VAL A 50 3.12 -7.51 0.48
N PHE A 51 3.71 -8.69 0.32
CA PHE A 51 5.00 -8.81 -0.32
C PHE A 51 4.93 -8.35 -1.79
N GLY A 52 5.76 -7.36 -2.17
CA GLY A 52 5.80 -6.78 -3.52
C GLY A 52 6.14 -7.75 -4.66
N GLY A 53 6.47 -9.01 -4.37
CA GLY A 53 6.69 -10.05 -5.39
C GLY A 53 5.49 -10.97 -5.63
N PHE A 54 4.33 -10.73 -5.00
CA PHE A 54 3.11 -11.51 -5.24
C PHE A 54 2.39 -11.09 -6.51
N SER A 55 1.66 -12.04 -7.09
CA SER A 55 0.86 -11.82 -8.30
C SER A 55 -0.32 -10.88 -8.04
N PRO A 56 -0.89 -10.26 -9.08
CA PRO A 56 -2.10 -9.44 -8.97
C PRO A 56 -3.28 -10.16 -8.30
N GLU A 57 -3.48 -11.45 -8.58
CA GLU A 57 -4.55 -12.25 -7.96
C GLU A 57 -4.33 -12.43 -6.45
N SER A 58 -3.08 -12.73 -6.08
CA SER A 58 -2.66 -12.84 -4.68
C SER A 58 -2.80 -11.52 -3.91
N LEU A 59 -2.56 -10.40 -4.59
CA LEU A 59 -2.76 -9.06 -4.02
C LEU A 59 -4.26 -8.76 -3.84
N LYS A 60 -5.06 -9.04 -4.87
CA LYS A 60 -6.53 -8.87 -4.85
C LYS A 60 -7.17 -9.66 -3.69
N ASP A 61 -6.81 -10.93 -3.50
CA ASP A 61 -7.37 -11.74 -2.41
C ASP A 61 -7.10 -11.11 -1.03
N ARG A 62 -5.92 -10.52 -0.83
CA ARG A 62 -5.57 -9.84 0.44
C ARG A 62 -6.28 -8.51 0.62
N ILE A 63 -6.44 -7.74 -0.46
CA ILE A 63 -7.21 -6.49 -0.44
C ILE A 63 -8.66 -6.77 -0.04
N LEU A 64 -9.25 -7.83 -0.59
CA LEU A 64 -10.64 -8.23 -0.31
C LEU A 64 -10.82 -8.80 1.10
N ASP A 65 -9.96 -9.74 1.51
CA ASP A 65 -10.02 -10.37 2.84
C ASP A 65 -9.82 -9.34 3.97
N SER A 66 -8.91 -8.40 3.74
CA SER A 66 -8.66 -7.30 4.67
C SER A 66 -9.57 -6.09 4.42
N ASP A 67 -10.52 -6.12 3.48
CA ASP A 67 -11.41 -4.99 3.12
C ASP A 67 -10.66 -3.63 3.17
N CYS A 68 -9.56 -3.57 2.40
CA CYS A 68 -8.67 -2.42 2.35
C CYS A 68 -9.27 -1.33 1.45
N GLN A 69 -9.38 -0.12 1.99
CA GLN A 69 -9.91 1.05 1.27
C GLN A 69 -8.82 1.83 0.53
N THR A 70 -7.57 1.59 0.89
CA THR A 70 -6.41 2.26 0.30
C THR A 70 -5.28 1.28 0.05
N VAL A 71 -4.56 1.42 -1.06
CA VAL A 71 -3.31 0.71 -1.35
C VAL A 71 -2.19 1.74 -1.51
N ILE A 72 -1.06 1.52 -0.84
CA ILE A 72 0.17 2.28 -1.02
C ILE A 72 1.15 1.41 -1.80
N THR A 73 1.66 1.92 -2.92
CA THR A 73 2.60 1.18 -3.77
C THR A 73 3.76 2.05 -4.27
N ALA A 74 4.72 1.43 -4.95
CA ALA A 74 5.71 2.12 -5.77
C ALA A 74 5.40 1.91 -7.26
N ASP A 75 6.06 2.67 -8.12
CA ASP A 75 6.05 2.49 -9.56
C ASP A 75 6.62 1.12 -9.96
N GLU A 76 7.87 0.86 -9.56
CA GLU A 76 8.58 -0.39 -9.76
C GLU A 76 9.44 -0.77 -8.55
N GLY A 77 9.70 -2.06 -8.40
CA GLY A 77 10.65 -2.59 -7.42
C GLY A 77 11.81 -3.28 -8.13
N LEU A 78 13.02 -3.15 -7.58
CA LEU A 78 14.17 -3.93 -8.02
C LEU A 78 14.39 -5.12 -7.08
N ARG A 79 14.42 -6.33 -7.64
CA ARG A 79 14.81 -7.55 -6.91
C ARG A 79 15.93 -8.25 -7.67
N GLY A 80 17.16 -8.04 -7.21
CA GLY A 80 18.35 -8.35 -8.00
C GLY A 80 18.38 -7.49 -9.25
N ALA A 81 18.58 -8.10 -10.42
CA ALA A 81 18.54 -7.41 -11.72
C ALA A 81 17.13 -7.31 -12.33
N LYS A 82 16.10 -7.91 -11.70
CA LYS A 82 14.75 -7.94 -12.26
C LYS A 82 13.93 -6.76 -11.74
N LYS A 83 13.31 -6.04 -12.67
CA LYS A 83 12.28 -5.03 -12.41
C LYS A 83 10.93 -5.72 -12.19
N ILE A 84 10.23 -5.34 -11.13
CA ILE A 84 8.89 -5.79 -10.79
C ILE A 84 7.96 -4.59 -10.95
N PRO A 85 6.99 -4.61 -11.87
CA PRO A 85 6.12 -3.47 -12.15
C PRO A 85 4.98 -3.39 -11.11
N LEU A 86 5.31 -2.91 -9.91
CA LEU A 86 4.40 -2.91 -8.77
C LEU A 86 3.11 -2.15 -9.04
N LYS A 87 3.18 -0.97 -9.66
CA LYS A 87 1.99 -0.18 -9.98
C LYS A 87 1.06 -0.91 -10.97
N GLN A 88 1.62 -1.57 -11.98
CA GLN A 88 0.83 -2.34 -12.94
C GLN A 88 0.13 -3.51 -12.26
N ASN A 89 0.82 -4.22 -11.37
CA ASN A 89 0.23 -5.31 -10.60
C ASN A 89 -0.92 -4.83 -9.71
N VAL A 90 -0.80 -3.65 -9.11
CA VAL A 90 -1.88 -3.05 -8.31
C VAL A 90 -3.08 -2.68 -9.19
N ASP A 91 -2.84 -2.07 -10.34
CA ASP A 91 -3.93 -1.69 -11.26
C ASP A 91 -4.70 -2.92 -11.73
N GLU A 92 -4.00 -3.99 -12.10
CA GLU A 92 -4.62 -5.26 -12.48
C GLU A 92 -5.40 -5.86 -11.30
N ALA A 93 -4.82 -5.90 -10.10
CA ALA A 93 -5.52 -6.40 -8.91
C ALA A 93 -6.81 -5.62 -8.60
N LEU A 94 -6.78 -4.30 -8.75
CA LEU A 94 -7.94 -3.42 -8.53
C LEU A 94 -9.02 -3.61 -9.60
N MET A 95 -8.64 -3.82 -10.86
CA MET A 95 -9.58 -4.15 -11.94
C MET A 95 -10.30 -5.48 -11.66
N ILE A 96 -9.57 -6.50 -11.19
CA ILE A 96 -10.15 -7.80 -10.86
C ILE A 96 -11.06 -7.70 -9.62
N ALA A 97 -10.68 -6.88 -8.63
CA ALA A 97 -11.45 -6.69 -7.41
C ALA A 97 -12.80 -5.98 -7.63
N GLN A 98 -13.00 -5.27 -8.75
CA GLN A 98 -14.20 -4.46 -9.02
C GLN A 98 -14.52 -3.45 -7.90
N MET A 99 -13.50 -2.94 -7.19
CA MET A 99 -13.66 -2.06 -6.03
C MET A 99 -13.29 -0.61 -6.32
N SER A 100 -13.87 0.31 -5.54
CA SER A 100 -13.50 1.73 -5.43
C SER A 100 -12.27 1.96 -4.52
N THR A 101 -11.33 1.01 -4.45
CA THR A 101 -10.15 1.13 -3.59
C THR A 101 -9.13 2.09 -4.22
N GLN A 102 -8.66 3.07 -3.45
CA GLN A 102 -7.75 4.09 -3.96
C GLN A 102 -6.29 3.63 -3.89
N CYS A 103 -5.57 3.67 -5.02
CA CYS A 103 -4.13 3.45 -5.09
C CYS A 103 -3.38 4.79 -4.94
N LEU A 104 -2.41 4.83 -4.03
CA LEU A 104 -1.60 6.00 -3.65
C LEU A 104 -0.11 5.78 -3.94
#